data_AF-A0A922DKL4-F1
#
_entry.id   AF-A0A922DKL4-F1
#
_cell.length_a   1.000
_cell.length_b   1.000
_cell.length_c   1.000
_cell.angle_alpha   90.00
_cell.angle_beta   90.00
_cell.angle_gamma   90.00
#
_symmetry.space_group_name_H-M   'P 1'
#
loop_
_entity.id
_entity.type
_entity.pdbx_description
1 polymer ?
#
loop_
_entity_poly.entity_id
_entity_poly.type
_entity_poly.pdbx_seq_one_letter_code
_entity_poly.pdbx_strand_id
1 'polypeptide(L)'
;MAPHDLRRPFKRPAISDQQRRRELSLQRQAQNRRDAQQHARCLASTLIYLQSPHPESTSEPQVEVEDEVELETEPDPEALASEIDIRQASKLRGSQARKWFARQLMLPEWMIDVPDQLAQDWYVFARPAGKRCFVVSTNGTTVSRLRNGSRLHHFPSALPNGARNRDASGSAQSYSILDCIFHESDHTYYVVDMVCWRGYSLYECTAEFRFFWLNSKLSETGACDPPSQYHRYRFSLVPVYNCDQLGLSAAYSGEAPYVKDGLLFYNK
;
A
#
# COMPACT_ATOMS: atom_id res chain seq x y z
N MET A 1 -4.19 -16.29 6.24
CA MET A 1 -3.46 -16.94 5.14
C MET A 1 -3.26 -18.39 5.54
N ALA A 2 -3.64 -19.34 4.70
CA ALA A 2 -3.43 -20.76 5.01
C ALA A 2 -1.91 -21.05 5.07
N PRO A 3 -1.42 -21.77 6.09
CA PRO A 3 -0.02 -22.19 6.15
C PRO A 3 0.30 -23.15 5.00
N HIS A 4 1.51 -23.03 4.44
CA HIS A 4 1.94 -23.86 3.32
C HIS A 4 2.17 -25.31 3.77
N ASP A 5 1.46 -26.24 3.15
CA ASP A 5 1.55 -27.67 3.42
C ASP A 5 2.79 -28.26 2.74
N LEU A 6 3.84 -28.57 3.51
CA LEU A 6 5.14 -29.06 3.01
C LEU A 6 5.11 -30.52 2.49
N ARG A 7 3.93 -31.14 2.33
CA ARG A 7 3.79 -32.60 2.08
C ARG A 7 2.89 -32.97 0.91
N ARG A 8 2.86 -32.20 -0.18
CA ARG A 8 2.32 -32.72 -1.45
C ARG A 8 3.43 -33.37 -2.28
N PRO A 9 3.29 -34.64 -2.73
CA PRO A 9 4.22 -35.26 -3.67
C PRO A 9 4.26 -34.40 -4.94
N PHE A 10 5.46 -34.00 -5.34
CA PHE A 10 5.73 -33.11 -6.47
C PHE A 10 5.06 -33.60 -7.77
N LYS A 11 3.86 -33.12 -8.07
CA LYS A 11 3.52 -32.82 -9.47
C LYS A 11 4.52 -31.74 -9.88
N ARG A 12 5.28 -31.98 -10.97
CA ARG A 12 6.29 -31.05 -11.49
C ARG A 12 5.80 -29.60 -11.34
N PRO A 13 6.57 -28.69 -10.71
CA PRO A 13 6.15 -27.30 -10.63
C PRO A 13 5.89 -26.79 -12.05
N ALA A 14 4.79 -26.06 -12.25
CA ALA A 14 4.75 -25.14 -13.38
C ALA A 14 6.04 -24.32 -13.33
N ILE A 15 6.78 -24.25 -14.44
CA ILE A 15 8.00 -23.44 -14.53
C ILE A 15 7.63 -22.06 -13.99
N SER A 16 8.23 -21.68 -12.87
CA SER A 16 7.97 -20.38 -12.29
C SER A 16 8.59 -19.35 -13.23
N ASP A 17 7.73 -18.49 -13.79
CA ASP A 17 8.12 -17.43 -14.73
C ASP A 17 8.14 -16.08 -14.00
N GLN A 18 8.66 -16.06 -12.75
CA GLN A 18 8.71 -14.82 -11.96
C GLN A 18 9.61 -13.78 -12.61
N GLN A 19 10.66 -14.21 -13.31
CA GLN A 19 11.56 -13.30 -13.99
C GLN A 19 10.84 -12.51 -15.10
N ARG A 20 10.10 -13.19 -15.99
CA ARG A 20 9.32 -12.51 -17.02
C ARG A 20 8.24 -11.60 -16.44
N ARG A 21 7.59 -11.99 -15.34
CA ARG A 21 6.59 -11.14 -14.67
C ARG A 21 7.19 -9.89 -14.05
N ARG A 22 8.41 -9.97 -13.49
CA ARG A 22 9.17 -8.78 -13.04
C ARG A 22 9.46 -7.85 -14.22
N GLU A 23 9.96 -8.40 -15.33
CA GLU A 23 10.27 -7.62 -16.54
C GLU A 23 9.03 -6.91 -17.10
N LEU A 24 7.91 -7.62 -17.21
CA LEU A 24 6.63 -7.03 -17.63
C LEU A 24 6.14 -5.93 -16.66
N SER A 25 6.29 -6.14 -15.35
CA SER A 25 5.93 -5.12 -14.35
C SER A 25 6.77 -3.85 -14.50
N LEU A 26 8.08 -3.99 -14.69
CA LEU A 26 9.00 -2.87 -14.92
C LEU A 26 8.69 -2.13 -16.23
N GLN A 27 8.40 -2.86 -17.31
CA GLN A 27 7.98 -2.26 -18.58
C GLN A 27 6.68 -1.45 -18.44
N ARG A 28 5.68 -1.98 -17.73
CA ARG A 28 4.43 -1.26 -17.46
C ARG A 28 4.66 0.03 -16.66
N GLN A 29 5.51 -0.03 -15.64
CA GLN A 29 5.88 1.15 -14.83
C GLN A 29 6.56 2.23 -15.68
N ALA A 30 7.43 1.84 -16.63
CA ALA A 30 8.10 2.78 -17.51
C ALA A 30 7.15 3.50 -18.50
N GLN A 31 6.06 2.85 -18.91
CA GLN A 31 5.13 3.33 -19.94
C GLN A 31 4.01 4.24 -19.38
N ASN A 32 3.52 4.02 -18.16
CA ASN A 32 2.28 4.64 -17.63
C ASN A 32 2.47 5.98 -16.88
N ARG A 33 3.29 6.89 -17.42
CA ARG A 33 3.69 8.13 -16.72
C ARG A 33 2.51 9.08 -16.40
N ARG A 34 1.75 9.50 -17.42
CA ARG A 34 0.67 10.50 -17.24
C ARG A 34 -0.47 10.04 -16.32
N ASP A 35 -0.67 8.73 -16.20
CA ASP A 35 -1.78 8.17 -15.45
C ASP A 35 -1.55 8.20 -13.93
N ALA A 36 -0.29 8.18 -13.48
CA ALA A 36 0.03 8.00 -12.09
C ALA A 36 -0.35 9.19 -11.19
N GLN A 37 -0.10 10.43 -11.66
CA GLN A 37 -0.51 11.62 -10.92
C GLN A 37 -2.03 11.77 -10.86
N GLN A 38 -2.72 11.46 -11.97
CA GLN A 38 -4.18 11.47 -12.00
C GLN A 38 -4.74 10.41 -11.05
N HIS A 39 -4.15 9.22 -11.03
CA HIS A 39 -4.51 8.12 -10.15
C HIS A 39 -4.36 8.50 -8.66
N ALA A 40 -3.22 9.10 -8.27
CA ALA A 40 -3.00 9.61 -6.92
C ALA A 40 -4.06 10.63 -6.50
N ARG A 41 -4.42 11.55 -7.42
CA ARG A 41 -5.45 12.56 -7.17
C ARG A 41 -6.84 11.94 -7.02
N CYS A 42 -7.16 10.93 -7.83
CA CYS A 42 -8.41 10.19 -7.71
C CYS A 42 -8.50 9.43 -6.38
N LEU A 43 -7.40 8.85 -5.89
CA LEU A 43 -7.38 8.22 -4.56
C LEU A 43 -7.75 9.21 -3.45
N ALA A 44 -7.13 10.39 -3.46
CA ALA A 44 -7.42 11.42 -2.48
C ALA A 44 -8.86 11.96 -2.60
N SER A 45 -9.34 12.22 -3.83
CA SER A 45 -10.67 12.79 -4.05
C SER A 45 -11.81 11.80 -3.71
N THR A 46 -11.65 10.52 -4.03
CA THR A 46 -12.62 9.47 -3.66
C THR A 46 -12.77 9.37 -2.15
N LEU A 47 -11.68 9.54 -1.38
CA LEU A 47 -11.75 9.53 0.08
C LEU A 47 -12.51 10.73 0.64
N ILE A 48 -12.26 11.93 0.10
CA ILE A 48 -13.03 13.13 0.48
C ILE A 48 -14.52 12.90 0.19
N TYR A 49 -14.84 12.41 -1.01
CA TYR A 49 -16.23 12.17 -1.40
C TYR A 49 -16.93 11.13 -0.52
N LEU A 50 -16.21 10.10 -0.04
CA LEU A 50 -16.74 9.09 0.90
C LEU A 50 -16.88 9.60 2.35
N GLN A 51 -16.23 10.71 2.70
CA GLN A 51 -16.33 11.33 4.02
C GLN A 51 -17.42 12.40 4.10
N SER A 52 -17.82 12.97 2.96
CA SER A 52 -18.90 13.96 2.92
C SER A 52 -20.22 13.35 3.42
N PRO A 53 -20.92 14.01 4.36
CA PRO A 53 -22.26 13.59 4.78
C PRO A 53 -23.23 13.87 3.63
N HIS A 54 -23.42 12.89 2.76
CA HIS A 54 -24.55 12.88 1.84
C HIS A 54 -25.72 12.16 2.50
N PRO A 55 -26.97 12.63 2.29
CA PRO A 55 -28.14 11.90 2.75
C PRO A 55 -28.08 10.49 2.15
N GLU A 56 -28.24 9.49 3.01
CA GLU A 56 -28.33 8.09 2.61
C GLU A 56 -29.46 7.96 1.60
N SER A 57 -29.12 7.81 0.31
CA SER A 57 -30.04 7.16 -0.61
C SER A 57 -30.17 5.74 -0.11
N THR A 58 -31.30 5.45 0.54
CA THR A 58 -31.78 4.12 0.89
C THR A 58 -31.58 3.20 -0.30
N SER A 59 -30.51 2.41 -0.28
CA SER A 59 -30.39 1.23 -1.13
C SER A 59 -31.25 0.17 -0.49
N GLU A 60 -32.40 -0.11 -1.11
CA GLU A 60 -33.26 -1.26 -0.79
C GLU A 60 -32.42 -2.54 -0.69
N PRO A 61 -32.80 -3.50 0.18
CA PRO A 61 -32.10 -4.76 0.31
C PRO A 61 -32.29 -5.57 -0.98
N GLN A 62 -31.27 -5.58 -1.85
CA GLN A 62 -31.16 -6.57 -2.91
C GLN A 62 -30.79 -7.90 -2.26
N VAL A 63 -31.73 -8.84 -2.35
CA VAL A 63 -31.63 -10.22 -1.92
C VAL A 63 -30.30 -10.82 -2.40
N GLU A 64 -29.52 -11.34 -1.45
CA GLU A 64 -28.40 -12.25 -1.73
C GLU A 64 -28.99 -13.52 -2.36
N VAL A 65 -28.87 -13.64 -3.68
CA VAL A 65 -29.04 -14.94 -4.35
C VAL A 65 -27.68 -15.62 -4.27
N GLU A 66 -27.59 -16.61 -3.40
CA GLU A 66 -26.54 -17.63 -3.42
C GLU A 66 -26.74 -18.45 -4.70
N ASP A 67 -26.03 -18.12 -5.78
CA ASP A 67 -25.94 -19.00 -6.93
C ASP A 67 -24.82 -20.02 -6.71
N GLU A 68 -25.24 -21.28 -6.75
CA GLU A 68 -24.44 -22.48 -6.60
C GLU A 68 -23.37 -22.61 -7.70
N VAL A 69 -22.37 -23.41 -7.37
CA VAL A 69 -21.12 -23.66 -8.09
C VAL A 69 -21.37 -24.26 -9.48
N GLU A 70 -20.99 -23.54 -10.55
CA GLU A 70 -20.66 -24.15 -11.85
C GLU A 70 -19.26 -23.72 -12.30
N LEU A 71 -18.43 -24.74 -12.58
CA LEU A 71 -17.06 -24.59 -13.07
C LEU A 71 -17.09 -24.01 -14.49
N GLU A 72 -16.80 -22.72 -14.62
CA GLU A 72 -16.40 -22.14 -15.90
C GLU A 72 -15.12 -21.29 -15.73
N THR A 73 -14.20 -21.55 -16.65
CA THR A 73 -12.85 -20.99 -16.82
C THR A 73 -12.69 -19.55 -16.31
N GLU A 74 -11.83 -19.36 -15.30
CA GLU A 74 -11.39 -18.05 -14.79
C GLU A 74 -10.94 -17.14 -15.95
N PRO A 75 -11.66 -16.06 -16.27
CA PRO A 75 -11.16 -15.08 -17.22
C PRO A 75 -10.06 -14.25 -16.54
N ASP A 76 -9.07 -13.84 -17.33
CA ASP A 76 -7.92 -13.05 -16.90
C ASP A 76 -8.34 -11.82 -16.07
N PRO A 77 -7.87 -11.67 -14.80
CA PRO A 77 -8.19 -10.53 -13.94
C PRO A 77 -7.81 -9.17 -14.55
N GLU A 78 -6.98 -9.16 -15.59
CA GLU A 78 -6.52 -7.96 -16.30
C GLU A 78 -7.54 -7.40 -17.31
N ALA A 79 -8.48 -8.22 -17.83
CA ALA A 79 -9.49 -7.74 -18.77
C ALA A 79 -10.54 -6.81 -18.08
N LEU A 80 -10.89 -7.11 -16.83
CA LEU A 80 -11.84 -6.34 -16.02
C LEU A 80 -11.22 -5.09 -15.37
N ALA A 81 -9.89 -4.91 -15.47
CA ALA A 81 -9.20 -3.72 -14.99
C ALA A 81 -9.55 -2.48 -15.82
N SER A 82 -10.08 -2.68 -17.04
CA SER A 82 -10.37 -1.62 -18.02
C SER A 82 -11.70 -0.89 -17.84
N GLU A 83 -12.63 -1.35 -16.99
CA GLU A 83 -14.00 -0.79 -16.98
C GLU A 83 -14.27 0.30 -15.94
N ILE A 84 -13.44 0.48 -14.92
CA ILE A 84 -13.60 1.61 -13.99
C ILE A 84 -12.68 2.75 -14.44
N ASP A 85 -13.21 3.61 -15.30
CA ASP A 85 -12.58 4.89 -15.64
C ASP A 85 -12.14 5.60 -14.35
N ILE A 86 -10.85 5.92 -14.26
CA ILE A 86 -10.22 6.67 -13.15
C ILE A 86 -11.05 7.93 -12.81
N ARG A 87 -11.76 8.52 -13.78
CA ARG A 87 -12.66 9.67 -13.58
C ARG A 87 -13.92 9.33 -12.75
N GLN A 88 -14.45 8.12 -12.89
CA GLN A 88 -15.62 7.63 -12.17
C GLN A 88 -15.29 7.08 -10.77
N ALA A 89 -14.03 6.77 -10.49
CA ALA A 89 -13.59 6.29 -9.18
C ALA A 89 -14.04 7.20 -8.03
N SER A 90 -14.04 8.51 -8.27
CA SER A 90 -14.49 9.53 -7.33
C SER A 90 -15.96 9.43 -6.93
N LYS A 91 -16.79 8.70 -7.68
CA LYS A 91 -18.23 8.51 -7.42
C LYS A 91 -18.55 7.16 -6.79
N LEU A 92 -17.56 6.29 -6.60
CA LEU A 92 -17.80 4.93 -6.10
C LEU A 92 -18.30 4.92 -4.65
N ARG A 93 -19.12 3.92 -4.33
CA ARG A 93 -19.73 3.71 -3.01
C ARG A 93 -19.68 2.23 -2.61
N GLY A 94 -19.89 1.98 -1.32
CA GLY A 94 -20.10 0.64 -0.77
C GLY A 94 -19.07 -0.40 -1.22
N SER A 95 -19.58 -1.51 -1.77
CA SER A 95 -18.78 -2.65 -2.26
C SER A 95 -17.89 -2.28 -3.45
N GLN A 96 -18.33 -1.39 -4.35
CA GLN A 96 -17.54 -0.97 -5.51
C GLN A 96 -16.32 -0.14 -5.08
N ALA A 97 -16.52 0.83 -4.18
CA ALA A 97 -15.40 1.60 -3.62
C ALA A 97 -14.40 0.69 -2.91
N ARG A 98 -14.89 -0.31 -2.16
CA ARG A 98 -14.05 -1.31 -1.49
C ARG A 98 -13.21 -2.10 -2.52
N LYS A 99 -13.84 -2.64 -3.56
CA LYS A 99 -13.15 -3.37 -4.64
C LYS A 99 -12.10 -2.50 -5.34
N TRP A 100 -12.42 -1.24 -5.59
CA TRP A 100 -11.48 -0.29 -6.20
C TRP A 100 -10.26 -0.03 -5.30
N PHE A 101 -10.48 0.25 -4.01
CA PHE A 101 -9.38 0.44 -3.05
C PHE A 101 -8.53 -0.81 -2.81
N ALA A 102 -9.10 -2.01 -2.98
CA ALA A 102 -8.36 -3.26 -2.83
C ALA A 102 -7.26 -3.45 -3.90
N ARG A 103 -7.37 -2.75 -5.03
CA ARG A 103 -6.43 -2.83 -6.17
C ARG A 103 -5.30 -1.80 -6.14
N GLN A 104 -5.21 -1.00 -5.08
CA GLN A 104 -4.32 0.18 -5.02
C GLN A 104 -2.93 -0.13 -4.48
N LEU A 105 -2.80 -1.21 -3.71
CA LEU A 105 -1.54 -1.62 -3.10
C LEU A 105 -0.72 -2.47 -4.07
N MET A 106 0.57 -2.16 -4.17
CA MET A 106 1.52 -3.09 -4.78
C MET A 106 1.68 -4.29 -3.83
N LEU A 107 1.34 -5.49 -4.31
CA LEU A 107 1.36 -6.69 -3.50
C LEU A 107 2.60 -7.53 -3.83
N PRO A 108 3.36 -7.99 -2.83
CA PRO A 108 4.47 -8.88 -3.08
C PRO A 108 3.98 -10.29 -3.42
N GLU A 109 4.83 -11.00 -4.15
CA GLU A 109 4.70 -12.42 -4.37
C GLU A 109 5.74 -13.17 -3.52
N TRP A 110 5.47 -14.44 -3.25
CA TRP A 110 6.48 -15.32 -2.65
C TRP A 110 7.68 -15.41 -3.58
N MET A 111 8.89 -15.19 -3.07
CA MET A 111 10.10 -15.39 -3.85
C MET A 111 10.35 -16.89 -4.02
N ILE A 112 10.11 -17.40 -5.23
CA ILE A 112 10.38 -18.79 -5.61
C ILE A 112 11.65 -18.82 -6.46
N ASP A 113 11.72 -17.96 -7.48
CA ASP A 113 12.90 -17.80 -8.33
C ASP A 113 13.74 -16.65 -7.77
N VAL A 114 14.94 -16.94 -7.31
CA VAL A 114 15.86 -15.87 -6.87
C VAL A 114 16.35 -15.11 -8.11
N PRO A 115 16.20 -13.77 -8.17
CA PRO A 115 16.72 -12.98 -9.29
C PRO A 115 18.25 -13.04 -9.37
N ASP A 116 18.81 -13.08 -10.58
CA ASP A 116 20.25 -13.28 -10.81
C ASP A 116 21.14 -12.23 -10.12
N GLN A 117 20.70 -10.97 -10.11
CA GLN A 117 21.41 -9.82 -9.52
C GLN A 117 20.75 -9.36 -8.22
N LEU A 118 20.37 -10.30 -7.34
CA LEU A 118 19.68 -10.00 -6.08
C LEU A 118 20.43 -8.93 -5.26
N ALA A 119 21.74 -9.09 -5.06
CA ALA A 119 22.52 -8.19 -4.21
C ALA A 119 22.64 -6.77 -4.79
N GLN A 120 22.64 -6.63 -6.11
CA GLN A 120 22.84 -5.39 -6.83
C GLN A 120 21.53 -4.64 -7.01
N ASP A 121 20.45 -5.33 -7.40
CA ASP A 121 19.22 -4.72 -7.91
C ASP A 121 18.05 -4.78 -6.92
N TRP A 122 18.27 -5.33 -5.71
CA TRP A 122 17.21 -5.48 -4.71
C TRP A 122 17.62 -4.97 -3.34
N TYR A 123 16.60 -4.51 -2.62
CA TYR A 123 16.62 -4.25 -1.19
C TYR A 123 15.91 -5.36 -0.44
N VAL A 124 16.29 -5.54 0.83
CA VAL A 124 15.63 -6.42 1.80
C VAL A 124 15.35 -5.67 3.08
N PHE A 125 14.21 -5.97 3.70
CA PHE A 125 13.90 -5.50 5.05
C PHE A 125 13.09 -6.51 5.85
N ALA A 126 13.25 -6.41 7.17
CA ALA A 126 12.45 -7.16 8.12
C ALA A 126 11.01 -6.64 8.10
N ARG A 127 10.08 -7.46 7.61
CA ARG A 127 8.67 -7.08 7.56
C ARG A 127 8.08 -7.12 8.98
N PRO A 128 7.50 -6.02 9.50
CA PRO A 128 6.72 -6.06 10.74
C PRO A 128 5.52 -7.01 10.63
N ALA A 129 5.23 -7.72 11.71
CA ALA A 129 3.95 -8.40 11.88
C ALA A 129 2.82 -7.37 11.95
N GLY A 130 1.71 -7.64 11.29
CA GLY A 130 0.57 -6.72 11.32
C GLY A 130 -0.19 -6.62 10.02
N LYS A 131 -1.07 -5.62 9.97
CA LYS A 131 -2.02 -5.42 8.88
C LYS A 131 -1.43 -4.49 7.84
N ARG A 132 -1.14 -5.01 6.64
CA ARG A 132 -0.77 -4.18 5.48
C ARG A 132 -1.94 -3.27 5.10
N CYS A 133 -1.67 -1.98 4.95
CA CYS A 133 -2.65 -0.98 4.61
C CYS A 133 -1.99 0.19 3.86
N PHE A 134 -2.68 0.78 2.90
CA PHE A 134 -2.31 2.11 2.45
C PHE A 134 -2.96 3.16 3.34
N VAL A 135 -2.27 4.27 3.53
CA VAL A 135 -2.67 5.40 4.36
C VAL A 135 -2.74 6.63 3.48
N VAL A 136 -3.84 7.38 3.58
CA VAL A 136 -4.00 8.64 2.86
C VAL A 136 -4.32 9.75 3.84
N SER A 137 -3.51 10.80 3.84
CA SER A 137 -3.78 12.04 4.55
C SER A 137 -4.26 13.11 3.57
N THR A 138 -5.42 13.71 3.86
CA THR A 138 -6.03 14.74 3.02
C THR A 138 -7.09 15.51 3.80
N ASN A 139 -7.28 16.78 3.48
CA ASN A 139 -8.36 17.63 4.03
C ASN A 139 -8.48 17.61 5.57
N GLY A 140 -7.34 17.58 6.26
CA GLY A 140 -7.27 17.64 7.73
C GLY A 140 -7.63 16.33 8.43
N THR A 141 -7.58 15.20 7.73
CA THR A 141 -7.79 13.87 8.32
C THR A 141 -6.93 12.82 7.62
N THR A 142 -6.79 11.65 8.25
CA THR A 142 -6.07 10.50 7.73
C THR A 142 -6.96 9.26 7.73
N VAL A 143 -6.94 8.50 6.65
CA VAL A 143 -7.66 7.24 6.51
C VAL A 143 -6.67 6.14 6.14
N SER A 144 -6.73 5.01 6.86
CA SER A 144 -6.01 3.81 6.47
C SER A 144 -6.99 2.74 5.98
N ARG A 145 -6.64 2.01 4.93
CA ARG A 145 -7.45 0.94 4.34
C ARG A 145 -6.64 -0.32 4.15
N LEU A 146 -7.24 -1.46 4.51
CA LEU A 146 -6.64 -2.79 4.40
C LEU A 146 -6.49 -3.22 2.93
N ARG A 147 -5.75 -4.30 2.70
CA ARG A 147 -5.61 -4.97 1.40
C ARG A 147 -6.94 -5.27 0.71
N ASN A 148 -7.99 -5.59 1.45
CA ASN A 148 -9.32 -5.83 0.89
C ASN A 148 -10.11 -4.53 0.60
N GLY A 149 -9.48 -3.36 0.72
CA GLY A 149 -10.06 -2.03 0.52
C GLY A 149 -10.97 -1.52 1.65
N SER A 150 -11.25 -2.34 2.67
CA SER A 150 -12.03 -1.91 3.84
C SER A 150 -11.26 -0.88 4.66
N ARG A 151 -12.00 0.03 5.32
CA ARG A 151 -11.40 1.04 6.18
C ARG A 151 -10.91 0.39 7.47
N LEU A 152 -9.63 0.53 7.76
CA LEU A 152 -9.05 0.14 9.03
C LEU A 152 -9.32 1.25 10.05
N HIS A 153 -8.79 2.45 9.83
CA HIS A 153 -8.96 3.58 10.75
C HIS A 153 -9.27 4.88 10.01
N HIS A 154 -9.83 5.83 10.77
CA HIS A 154 -10.01 7.24 10.43
C HIS A 154 -9.58 8.08 11.62
N PHE A 155 -8.55 8.91 11.46
CA PHE A 155 -7.85 9.54 12.58
C PHE A 155 -7.08 10.80 12.16
N PRO A 156 -6.81 11.74 13.09
CA PRO A 156 -5.87 12.82 12.84
C PRO A 156 -4.42 12.32 12.91
N SER A 157 -3.57 12.78 11.98
CA SER A 157 -2.13 12.49 11.98
C SER A 157 -1.31 13.74 11.72
N ALA A 158 -0.03 13.70 12.13
CA ALA A 158 0.95 14.74 11.83
C ALA A 158 1.54 14.61 10.40
N LEU A 159 0.97 13.74 9.55
CA LEU A 159 1.27 13.76 8.11
C LEU A 159 0.73 15.05 7.48
N PRO A 160 1.27 15.48 6.32
CA PRO A 160 0.75 16.65 5.62
C PRO A 160 -0.75 16.55 5.36
N ASN A 161 -1.50 17.60 5.74
CA ASN A 161 -2.95 17.66 5.68
C ASN A 161 -3.68 16.49 6.41
N GLY A 162 -3.02 15.85 7.37
CA GLY A 162 -3.55 14.72 8.14
C GLY A 162 -4.37 15.10 9.36
N ALA A 163 -4.36 16.36 9.78
CA ALA A 163 -5.10 16.88 10.92
C ALA A 163 -5.56 18.34 10.67
N ARG A 164 -6.65 18.76 11.31
CA ARG A 164 -7.11 20.16 11.33
C ARG A 164 -6.31 20.96 12.36
N ASN A 165 -5.03 21.23 12.09
CA ASN A 165 -4.24 22.18 12.87
C ASN A 165 -4.10 23.52 12.10
N ARG A 166 -3.69 24.57 12.81
CA ARG A 166 -3.71 25.96 12.31
C ARG A 166 -2.44 26.36 11.52
N ASP A 167 -1.48 25.45 11.36
CA ASP A 167 -0.20 25.70 10.66
C ASP A 167 -0.29 25.34 9.17
N ALA A 168 -1.41 25.71 8.55
CA ALA A 168 -1.73 25.42 7.16
C ALA A 168 -0.98 26.36 6.19
N SER A 169 0.35 26.25 6.13
CA SER A 169 1.13 26.81 5.01
C SER A 169 1.04 25.93 3.75
N GLY A 170 0.31 24.82 3.80
CA GLY A 170 0.06 23.91 2.68
C GLY A 170 -1.24 24.23 1.93
N SER A 171 -1.23 24.01 0.62
CA SER A 171 -2.46 24.03 -0.19
C SER A 171 -3.50 23.07 0.39
N ALA A 172 -4.74 23.54 0.51
CA ALA A 172 -5.90 22.73 0.93
C ALA A 172 -6.13 21.49 0.04
N GLN A 173 -5.51 21.45 -1.14
CA GLN A 173 -5.59 20.35 -2.10
C GLN A 173 -4.41 19.37 -2.01
N SER A 174 -3.47 19.55 -1.07
CA SER A 174 -2.35 18.61 -0.93
C SER A 174 -2.76 17.35 -0.16
N TYR A 175 -2.20 16.22 -0.55
CA TYR A 175 -2.46 14.91 0.03
C TYR A 175 -1.18 14.09 0.05
N SER A 176 -1.09 13.13 0.97
CA SER A 176 0.00 12.14 0.98
C SER A 176 -0.57 10.73 0.98
N ILE A 177 0.12 9.82 0.30
CA ILE A 177 -0.25 8.41 0.18
C ILE A 177 0.97 7.58 0.56
N LEU A 178 0.82 6.80 1.63
CA LEU A 178 1.86 5.92 2.16
C LEU A 178 1.40 4.47 2.07
N ASP A 179 2.34 3.57 1.90
CA ASP A 179 2.13 2.13 2.10
C ASP A 179 2.73 1.71 3.44
N CYS A 180 1.91 1.15 4.31
CA CYS A 180 2.24 0.92 5.71
C CYS A 180 1.86 -0.49 6.16
N ILE A 181 2.49 -0.93 7.24
CA ILE A 181 2.03 -2.06 8.05
C ILE A 181 1.66 -1.52 9.42
N PHE A 182 0.39 -1.64 9.79
CA PHE A 182 -0.05 -1.32 11.13
C PHE A 182 0.26 -2.47 12.07
N HIS A 183 1.20 -2.23 12.99
CA HIS A 183 1.57 -3.18 14.03
C HIS A 183 0.70 -2.90 15.26
N GLU A 184 -0.12 -3.88 15.63
CA GLU A 184 -1.23 -3.65 16.56
C GLU A 184 -0.78 -3.48 18.01
N SER A 185 0.30 -4.16 18.41
CA SER A 185 0.75 -4.20 19.81
C SER A 185 1.37 -2.89 20.29
N ASP A 186 2.01 -2.12 19.41
CA ASP A 186 2.59 -0.82 19.73
C ASP A 186 1.85 0.37 19.08
N HIS A 187 0.76 0.08 18.36
CA HIS A 187 -0.06 1.05 17.65
C HIS A 187 0.71 1.97 16.67
N THR A 188 1.76 1.44 16.03
CA THR A 188 2.58 2.17 15.05
C THR A 188 2.26 1.76 13.61
N TYR A 189 2.17 2.75 12.72
CA TYR A 189 2.24 2.54 11.28
C TYR A 189 3.69 2.52 10.81
N TYR A 190 4.21 1.32 10.56
CA TYR A 190 5.52 1.16 9.94
C TYR A 190 5.40 1.44 8.45
N VAL A 191 6.00 2.54 7.99
CA VAL A 191 5.97 2.96 6.60
C VAL A 191 6.97 2.14 5.82
N VAL A 192 6.45 1.38 4.86
CA VAL A 192 7.25 0.58 3.92
C VAL A 192 7.49 1.32 2.63
N ASP A 193 6.55 2.20 2.24
CA ASP A 193 6.70 2.96 1.02
C ASP A 193 6.00 4.32 1.05
N MET A 194 6.47 5.24 0.21
CA MET A 194 5.88 6.54 -0.03
C MET A 194 5.54 6.68 -1.51
N VAL A 195 4.25 6.78 -1.80
CA VAL A 195 3.73 6.78 -3.17
C VAL A 195 3.34 8.19 -3.61
N CYS A 196 2.93 9.04 -2.67
CA CYS A 196 2.70 10.46 -2.91
C CYS A 196 2.98 11.26 -1.64
N TRP A 197 3.58 12.44 -1.78
CA TRP A 197 3.84 13.34 -0.66
C TRP A 197 3.48 14.78 -0.99
N ARG A 198 2.58 15.40 -0.22
CA ARG A 198 2.11 16.79 -0.46
C ARG A 198 1.66 17.04 -1.91
N GLY A 199 1.05 16.03 -2.55
CA GLY A 199 0.60 16.08 -3.95
C GLY A 199 1.68 15.78 -5.00
N TYR A 200 2.95 15.64 -4.59
CA TYR A 200 4.00 15.15 -5.48
C TYR A 200 3.86 13.63 -5.65
N SER A 201 3.55 13.21 -6.87
CA SER A 201 3.48 11.79 -7.24
C SER A 201 4.90 11.20 -7.26
N LEU A 202 5.08 10.06 -6.59
CA LEU A 202 6.35 9.32 -6.58
C LEU A 202 6.25 7.98 -7.34
N TYR A 203 5.09 7.66 -7.92
CA TYR A 203 4.86 6.42 -8.67
C TYR A 203 5.89 6.15 -9.78
N GLU A 204 6.46 7.21 -10.38
CA GLU A 204 7.46 7.11 -11.46
C GLU A 204 8.91 7.10 -10.95
N CYS A 205 9.11 7.21 -9.63
CA CYS A 205 10.42 7.24 -9.03
C CYS A 205 10.89 5.82 -8.69
N THR A 206 12.20 5.60 -8.83
CA THR A 206 12.86 4.38 -8.35
C THR A 206 12.59 4.17 -6.85
N ALA A 207 12.66 2.92 -6.39
CA ALA A 207 12.54 2.62 -4.97
C ALA A 207 13.64 3.33 -4.17
N GLU A 208 14.85 3.44 -4.71
CA GLU A 208 15.95 4.17 -4.07
C GLU A 208 15.57 5.61 -3.73
N PHE A 209 15.03 6.34 -4.72
CA PHE A 209 14.60 7.72 -4.52
C PHE A 209 13.45 7.80 -3.51
N ARG A 210 12.47 6.91 -3.62
CA ARG A 210 11.32 6.88 -2.70
C ARG A 210 11.73 6.61 -1.27
N PHE A 211 12.66 5.69 -1.03
CA PHE A 211 13.17 5.40 0.30
C PHE A 211 14.00 6.54 0.87
N PHE A 212 14.87 7.16 0.06
CA PHE A 212 15.59 8.37 0.45
C PHE A 212 14.62 9.50 0.85
N TRP A 213 13.62 9.77 -0.01
CA TRP A 213 12.64 10.81 0.20
C TRP A 213 11.76 10.53 1.42
N LEU A 214 11.34 9.29 1.60
CA LEU A 214 10.57 8.84 2.77
C LEU A 214 11.33 9.11 4.07
N ASN A 215 12.60 8.69 4.15
CA ASN A 215 13.43 8.89 5.34
C ASN A 215 13.57 10.38 5.68
N SER A 216 13.89 11.20 4.67
CA SER A 216 14.02 12.65 4.85
C SER A 216 12.69 13.30 5.23
N LYS A 217 11.63 13.08 4.45
CA LYS A 217 10.37 13.81 4.60
C LYS A 217 9.53 13.39 5.78
N LEU A 218 9.59 12.13 6.20
CA LEU A 218 8.88 11.71 7.40
C LEU A 218 9.51 12.33 8.65
N SER A 219 10.85 12.43 8.70
CA SER A 219 11.58 13.06 9.82
C SER A 219 11.31 14.56 9.97
N GLU A 220 10.95 15.25 8.88
CA GLU A 220 10.53 16.66 8.89
C GLU A 220 9.12 16.86 9.49
N THR A 221 8.42 15.78 9.84
CA THR A 221 7.07 15.82 10.45
C THR A 221 7.12 15.39 11.91
N GLY A 222 6.11 15.79 12.68
CA GLY A 222 5.86 15.25 14.02
C GLY A 222 5.19 13.86 14.00
N ALA A 223 5.22 13.12 12.88
CA ALA A 223 4.54 11.84 12.77
C ALA A 223 5.24 10.71 13.53
N CYS A 224 6.52 10.89 13.86
CA CYS A 224 7.30 9.95 14.67
C CYS A 224 7.18 10.22 16.19
N ASP A 225 6.59 11.36 16.56
CA ASP A 225 6.45 11.76 17.96
C ASP A 225 5.43 10.87 18.71
N PRO A 226 5.42 10.92 20.05
CA PRO A 226 4.38 10.27 20.83
C PRO A 226 2.96 10.76 20.45
N PRO A 227 1.93 9.90 20.55
CA PRO A 227 0.57 10.29 20.24
C PRO A 227 0.07 11.54 21.00
N SER A 228 -0.74 12.36 20.33
CA SER A 228 -1.40 13.56 20.85
C SER A 228 -2.83 13.69 20.33
N GLN A 229 -3.55 14.74 20.74
CA GLN A 229 -4.90 15.03 20.25
C GLN A 229 -4.98 15.16 18.71
N TYR A 230 -3.94 15.69 18.08
CA TYR A 230 -3.87 15.91 16.63
C TYR A 230 -3.05 14.85 15.89
N HIS A 231 -2.58 13.83 16.61
CA HIS A 231 -1.73 12.78 16.08
C HIS A 231 -1.99 11.47 16.85
N ARG A 232 -2.92 10.65 16.37
CA ARG A 232 -3.39 9.48 17.14
C ARG A 232 -2.42 8.29 17.13
N TYR A 233 -1.74 8.06 16.02
CA TYR A 233 -0.88 6.88 15.82
C TYR A 233 0.48 7.32 15.33
N ARG A 234 1.53 6.75 15.92
CA ARG A 234 2.92 6.96 15.51
C ARG A 234 3.16 6.38 14.12
N PHE A 235 4.02 7.02 13.35
CA PHE A 235 4.61 6.51 12.12
C PHE A 235 6.09 6.24 12.36
N SER A 236 6.61 5.16 11.80
CA SER A 236 8.03 4.83 11.91
C SER A 236 8.52 4.22 10.61
N LEU A 237 9.80 4.41 10.34
CA LEU A 237 10.47 3.82 9.19
C LEU A 237 10.78 2.35 9.45
N VAL A 238 10.80 1.56 8.38
CA VAL A 238 11.35 0.20 8.38
C VAL A 238 12.81 0.27 7.89
N PRO A 239 13.79 -0.28 8.62
CA PRO A 239 15.17 -0.32 8.16
C PRO A 239 15.30 -1.11 6.85
N VAL A 240 15.96 -0.50 5.86
CA VAL A 240 16.19 -1.08 4.52
C VAL A 240 17.67 -1.42 4.36
N TYR A 241 17.97 -2.62 3.85
CA TYR A 241 19.32 -3.11 3.63
C TYR A 241 19.51 -3.56 2.18
N ASN A 242 20.76 -3.57 1.73
CA ASN A 242 21.11 -4.25 0.47
C ASN A 242 20.94 -5.77 0.63
N CYS A 243 20.71 -6.47 -0.47
CA CYS A 243 20.62 -7.94 -0.47
C CYS A 243 21.99 -8.63 -0.57
N ASP A 244 23.04 -8.07 0.04
CA ASP A 244 24.31 -8.77 0.24
C ASP A 244 24.24 -9.64 1.51
N GLN A 245 25.30 -10.42 1.78
CA GLN A 245 25.34 -11.32 2.94
C GLN A 245 25.13 -10.59 4.27
N LEU A 246 25.68 -9.37 4.40
CA LEU A 246 25.58 -8.59 5.64
C LEU A 246 24.18 -8.00 5.81
N GLY A 247 23.59 -7.45 4.75
CA GLY A 247 22.25 -6.88 4.77
C GLY A 247 21.15 -7.93 4.97
N LEU A 248 21.29 -9.12 4.38
CA LEU A 248 20.40 -10.25 4.65
C LEU A 248 20.47 -10.69 6.12
N SER A 249 21.69 -10.82 6.65
CA SER A 249 21.91 -11.17 8.06
C SER A 249 21.33 -10.11 9.00
N ALA A 250 21.55 -8.83 8.71
CA ALA A 250 21.01 -7.71 9.48
C ALA A 250 19.48 -7.69 9.46
N ALA A 251 18.85 -7.87 8.28
CA ALA A 251 17.40 -7.92 8.16
C ALA A 251 16.82 -9.12 8.94
N TYR A 252 17.45 -10.30 8.85
CA TYR A 252 16.94 -11.52 9.49
C TYR A 252 17.16 -11.52 11.01
N SER A 253 18.40 -11.31 11.47
CA SER A 253 18.82 -11.49 12.85
C SER A 253 18.90 -10.20 13.66
N GLY A 254 18.95 -9.03 13.02
CA GLY A 254 19.10 -7.74 13.71
C GLY A 254 17.92 -7.40 14.61
N GLU A 255 18.12 -6.54 15.61
CA GLU A 255 17.03 -6.10 16.46
C GLU A 255 16.05 -5.19 15.70
N ALA A 256 14.77 -5.29 16.02
CA ALA A 256 13.73 -4.43 15.48
C ALA A 256 12.73 -4.06 16.59
N PRO A 257 12.14 -2.86 16.57
CA PRO A 257 11.17 -2.42 17.58
C PRO A 257 9.79 -3.11 17.45
N TYR A 258 9.69 -4.12 16.59
CA TYR A 258 8.47 -4.86 16.27
C TYR A 258 8.78 -6.34 16.11
N VAL A 259 7.74 -7.16 16.26
CA VAL A 259 7.84 -8.59 15.93
C VAL A 259 7.97 -8.74 14.42
N LYS A 260 8.97 -9.48 13.96
CA LYS A 260 9.20 -9.76 12.54
C LYS A 260 8.26 -10.87 12.06
N ASP A 261 7.67 -10.70 10.88
CA ASP A 261 6.80 -11.69 10.21
C ASP A 261 7.52 -12.39 9.05
N GLY A 262 8.49 -11.73 8.44
CA GLY A 262 9.29 -12.30 7.35
C GLY A 262 10.25 -11.28 6.75
N LEU A 263 10.82 -11.63 5.60
CA LEU A 263 11.63 -10.72 4.79
C LEU A 263 10.81 -10.25 3.59
N LEU A 264 10.89 -8.97 3.28
CA LEU A 264 10.32 -8.41 2.05
C LEU A 264 11.46 -7.94 1.15
N PHE A 265 11.39 -8.32 -0.12
CA PHE A 265 12.36 -7.96 -1.14
C PHE A 265 11.75 -6.96 -2.10
N TYR A 266 12.50 -5.90 -2.42
CA TYR A 266 12.02 -4.78 -3.23
C TYR A 266 13.04 -4.46 -4.32
N ASN A 267 12.62 -4.45 -5.58
CA ASN A 267 13.50 -4.10 -6.71
C ASN A 267 13.78 -2.59 -6.73
N LYS A 268 15.05 -2.21 -6.91
CA LYS A 268 15.56 -0.85 -6.74
C LYS A 268 14.92 0.19 -7.66
#